data_AF-A0A317WQ56-F1
#
_entry.id   AF-A0A317WQ56-F1
#
_cell.length_a   1.000
_cell.length_b   1.000
_cell.length_c   1.000
_cell.angle_alpha   90.00
_cell.angle_beta   90.00
_cell.angle_gamma   90.00
#
_symmetry.space_group_name_H-M   'P 1'
#
loop_
_entity.id
_entity.type
_entity.pdbx_description
1 polymer ?
#
loop_
_entity_poly.entity_id
_entity_poly.type
_entity_poly.pdbx_seq_one_letter_code
_entity_poly.pdbx_strand_id
1 'polypeptide(L)'
;GAGSAGRGGWIHLSDSRRPPDFGRIAWPEDIFGSLEVDADGSFVGGNGNYQSSGTYRIVTRDGIFGLSPFLREKLVQRLRQEAQ
;
A
#
# COMPACT_ATOMS: atom_id res chain seq x y z
N GLY A 1 8.27 -7.73 -7.57
CA GLY A 1 9.26 -8.78 -7.89
C GLY A 1 9.11 -9.88 -6.89
N ALA A 2 8.85 -11.11 -7.34
CA ALA A 2 8.78 -12.28 -6.48
C ALA A 2 10.21 -12.74 -6.14
N GLY A 3 10.50 -12.92 -4.85
CA GLY A 3 11.74 -13.52 -4.38
C GLY A 3 12.60 -12.61 -3.52
N SER A 4 12.18 -12.34 -2.29
CA SER A 4 13.16 -12.14 -1.23
C SER A 4 13.55 -13.54 -0.74
N ALA A 5 14.81 -13.93 -0.90
CA ALA A 5 15.31 -15.28 -0.64
C ALA A 5 15.32 -15.63 0.87
N GLY A 6 14.15 -15.76 1.50
CA GLY A 6 14.00 -15.95 2.94
C GLY A 6 14.39 -14.73 3.78
N ARG A 7 14.57 -13.57 3.15
CA ARG A 7 14.74 -12.28 3.84
C ARG A 7 13.40 -11.56 3.81
N GLY A 8 13.05 -10.85 4.88
CA GLY A 8 11.94 -9.91 4.84
C GLY A 8 12.07 -8.89 3.71
N GLY A 9 11.02 -8.12 3.48
CA GLY A 9 10.98 -7.18 2.37
C GLY A 9 9.97 -6.08 2.55
N TRP A 10 9.83 -5.26 1.52
CA TRP A 10 8.88 -4.15 1.50
C TRP A 10 7.76 -4.42 0.49
N ILE A 11 6.53 -4.18 0.93
CA ILE A 11 5.33 -4.21 0.11
C ILE A 11 4.91 -2.77 -0.16
N HIS A 12 4.88 -2.37 -1.42
CA HIS A 12 4.41 -1.04 -1.83
C HIS A 12 2.89 -1.03 -1.95
N LEU A 13 2.25 -0.10 -1.25
CA LEU A 13 0.83 0.16 -1.33
C LEU A 13 0.59 1.18 -2.44
N SER A 14 -0.04 0.72 -3.52
CA SER A 14 -0.25 1.50 -4.74
C SER A 14 -1.70 1.93 -4.87
N ASP A 15 -1.88 3.12 -5.41
CA ASP A 15 -3.17 3.71 -5.75
C ASP A 15 -3.78 3.02 -6.98
N SER A 16 -5.07 2.68 -6.91
CA SER A 16 -5.75 1.97 -7.99
C SER A 16 -6.20 2.86 -9.16
N ARG A 17 -5.98 4.18 -9.10
CA ARG A 17 -6.25 5.11 -10.21
C ARG A 17 -5.44 4.77 -11.46
N ARG A 18 -4.19 4.36 -11.27
CA ARG A 18 -3.24 4.03 -12.34
C ARG A 18 -2.56 2.70 -12.02
N PRO A 19 -3.26 1.56 -12.18
CA PRO A 19 -2.71 0.26 -11.84
C PRO A 19 -1.49 -0.04 -12.72
N PRO A 20 -0.41 -0.61 -12.15
CA PRO A 20 0.79 -0.94 -12.93
C PRO A 20 0.52 -2.07 -13.92
N ASP A 21 1.28 -2.09 -15.01
CA ASP A 21 1.32 -3.23 -15.92
C ASP A 21 1.71 -4.51 -15.17
N PHE A 22 1.28 -5.67 -15.69
CA PHE A 22 1.58 -6.96 -15.08
C PHE A 22 3.09 -7.16 -14.86
N GLY A 23 3.46 -7.53 -13.63
CA GLY A 23 4.84 -7.75 -13.23
C GLY A 23 5.62 -6.47 -12.89
N ARG A 24 5.03 -5.28 -13.04
CA ARG A 24 5.67 -4.01 -12.67
C ARG A 24 5.23 -3.52 -11.29
N ILE A 25 6.08 -2.72 -10.67
CA ILE A 25 5.75 -1.91 -9.49
C ILE A 25 5.12 -0.60 -10.00
N ALA A 26 4.21 -0.02 -9.23
CA ALA A 26 3.62 1.28 -9.55
C ALA A 26 4.67 2.39 -9.62
N TRP A 27 4.33 3.48 -10.28
CA TRP A 27 5.19 4.67 -10.30
C TRP A 27 5.30 5.27 -8.89
N PRO A 28 6.46 5.87 -8.52
CA PRO A 28 6.67 6.43 -7.19
C PRO A 28 5.57 7.40 -6.72
N GLU A 29 4.98 8.18 -7.64
CA GLU A 29 3.89 9.10 -7.36
C GLU A 29 2.53 8.44 -7.09
N ASP A 30 2.36 7.16 -7.45
CA ASP A 30 1.14 6.37 -7.20
C ASP A 30 1.28 5.45 -5.98
N ILE A 31 2.50 5.29 -5.45
CA ILE A 31 2.73 4.55 -4.20
C ILE A 31 2.46 5.52 -3.07
N PHE A 32 1.44 5.28 -2.25
CA PHE A 32 1.13 6.15 -1.11
C PHE A 32 1.86 5.73 0.17
N GLY A 33 2.34 4.50 0.24
CA GLY A 33 3.19 4.05 1.34
C GLY A 33 3.78 2.66 1.11
N SER A 34 4.63 2.23 2.04
CA SER A 34 5.27 0.92 2.02
C SER A 34 5.23 0.27 3.40
N LEU A 35 5.10 -1.05 3.43
CA LEU A 35 5.08 -1.87 4.64
C LEU A 35 6.23 -2.87 4.62
N GLU A 36 6.93 -3.00 5.73
CA GLU A 36 7.93 -4.03 5.96
C GLU A 36 7.27 -5.33 6.45
N VAL A 37 7.65 -6.44 5.80
CA VAL A 37 7.27 -7.79 6.18
C VAL A 37 8.52 -8.62 6.47
N ASP A 38 8.40 -9.57 7.39
CA ASP A 38 9.45 -10.54 7.65
C ASP A 38 9.48 -11.67 6.61
N ALA A 39 10.32 -12.68 6.84
CA ALA A 39 10.49 -13.80 5.93
C ALA A 39 9.23 -14.68 5.80
N ASP A 40 8.34 -14.65 6.80
CA ASP A 40 7.08 -15.40 6.81
C ASP A 40 5.92 -14.58 6.23
N GLY A 41 6.19 -13.35 5.80
CA GLY A 41 5.18 -12.41 5.29
C GLY A 41 4.37 -11.72 6.38
N SER A 42 4.79 -11.82 7.64
CA SER A 42 4.17 -11.13 8.76
C SER A 42 4.69 -9.71 8.90
N PHE A 43 3.88 -8.81 9.44
CA PHE A 43 4.30 -7.42 9.65
C PHE A 43 5.41 -7.31 10.69
N VAL A 44 6.50 -6.65 10.31
CA VAL A 44 7.55 -6.27 11.27
C VAL A 44 6.99 -5.20 12.22
N GLY A 45 7.24 -5.35 13.52
CA GLY A 45 6.81 -4.36 14.53
C GLY A 45 5.29 -4.25 14.74
N GLY A 46 4.50 -5.23 14.26
CA GLY A 46 3.05 -5.29 14.41
C GLY A 46 2.25 -4.36 13.48
N ASN A 47 2.84 -3.26 13.02
CA ASN A 47 2.24 -2.33 12.05
C ASN A 47 2.94 -2.34 10.67
N GLY A 48 3.97 -3.17 10.50
CA GLY A 48 4.73 -3.29 9.28
C GLY A 48 5.65 -2.09 9.03
N ASN A 49 6.12 -1.40 10.07
CA ASN A 49 6.98 -0.22 9.98
C ASN A 49 6.57 0.75 8.86
N TYR A 50 5.28 1.07 8.80
CA TYR A 50 4.70 1.84 7.70
C TYR A 50 5.48 3.12 7.39
N GLN A 51 5.84 3.29 6.12
CA GLN A 51 6.48 4.50 5.61
C GLN A 51 5.59 5.16 4.57
N SER A 52 5.25 6.44 4.77
CA SER A 52 4.52 7.23 3.80
C SER A 52 5.42 7.63 2.62
N SER A 53 4.82 7.74 1.44
CA SER A 53 5.53 8.26 0.26
C SER A 53 5.51 9.79 0.24
N GLY A 54 6.69 10.41 0.20
CA GLY A 54 6.82 11.87 0.19
C GLY A 54 6.33 12.53 -1.11
N THR A 55 6.22 11.78 -2.20
CA THR A 55 5.82 12.29 -3.52
C THR A 55 4.34 12.09 -3.84
N TYR A 56 3.64 11.27 -3.06
CA TYR A 56 2.26 10.90 -3.32
C TYR A 56 1.29 12.07 -3.13
N ARG A 57 0.27 12.16 -4.01
CA ARG A 57 -0.81 13.15 -3.94
C ARG A 57 -2.18 12.48 -4.00
N ILE A 58 -3.05 12.86 -3.06
CA ILE A 58 -4.43 12.33 -2.96
C ILE A 58 -5.27 12.66 -4.20
N VAL A 59 -5.02 13.80 -4.85
CA VAL A 59 -5.72 14.21 -6.07
C VAL A 59 -4.69 14.51 -7.15
N THR A 60 -4.88 13.92 -8.33
CA THR A 60 -4.03 14.11 -9.51
C THR A 60 -4.92 14.35 -10.73
N ARG A 61 -4.32 14.47 -11.92
CA ARG A 61 -5.06 14.54 -13.18
C ARG A 61 -5.83 13.25 -13.51
N ASP A 62 -5.43 12.14 -12.91
CA ASP A 62 -6.04 10.82 -13.09
C ASP A 62 -7.19 10.56 -12.09
N GLY A 63 -7.58 11.58 -11.30
CA GLY A 63 -8.72 11.54 -10.39
C GLY A 63 -8.33 11.61 -8.91
N ILE A 64 -9.26 11.18 -8.05
CA ILE A 64 -9.08 11.12 -6.59
C ILE A 64 -8.64 9.72 -6.15
N PHE A 65 -7.79 9.67 -5.12
CA PHE A 65 -7.32 8.48 -4.41
C PHE A 65 -8.21 7.24 -4.57
N GLY A 66 -7.62 6.20 -5.15
CA GLY A 66 -8.25 4.91 -5.37
C GLY A 66 -7.61 3.82 -4.51
N LEU A 67 -8.44 3.05 -3.82
CA LEU A 67 -8.03 1.80 -3.17
C LEU A 67 -8.66 0.61 -3.88
N SER A 68 -7.98 -0.53 -3.80
CA SER A 68 -8.61 -1.80 -4.14
C SER A 68 -9.89 -2.01 -3.31
N PRO A 69 -10.90 -2.74 -3.83
CA PRO A 69 -12.15 -2.97 -3.12
C PRO A 69 -11.94 -3.47 -1.69
N PHE A 70 -10.99 -4.39 -1.49
CA PHE A 70 -10.64 -4.95 -0.19
C PHE A 70 -10.09 -3.89 0.78
N LEU A 71 -9.09 -3.11 0.37
CA LEU A 71 -8.51 -2.08 1.23
C LEU A 71 -9.52 -0.97 1.56
N ARG A 72 -10.35 -0.60 0.59
CA ARG A 72 -11.45 0.35 0.81
C ARG A 72 -12.42 -0.16 1.87
N GLU A 73 -12.82 -1.43 1.79
CA GLU A 73 -13.72 -2.02 2.79
C GLU A 73 -13.09 -2.00 4.18
N LYS A 74 -11.82 -2.40 4.32
CA LYS A 74 -11.10 -2.37 5.60
C LYS A 74 -10.98 -0.96 6.17
N LEU A 75 -10.71 0.04 5.33
CA LEU A 75 -10.69 1.44 5.75
C LEU A 75 -12.06 1.87 6.30
N VAL A 76 -13.14 1.60 5.57
CA VAL A 76 -14.50 1.94 6.02
C VAL A 76 -14.87 1.22 7.32
N GLN A 77 -14.52 -0.06 7.46
CA GLN A 77 -14.71 -0.83 8.69
C GLN A 77 -14.01 -0.14 9.88
N ARG A 78 -12.74 0.24 9.71
CA ARG A 78 -11.96 0.91 10.76
C ARG A 78 -12.52 2.28 11.12
N LEU A 79 -12.87 3.11 10.14
CA LEU A 79 -13.45 4.43 10.36
C LEU A 79 -14.77 4.36 11.13
N ARG A 80 -15.60 3.34 10.88
CA ARG A 80 -16.85 3.11 11.63
C ARG A 80 -16.58 2.74 13.08
N GLN A 81 -15.52 1.98 13.36
CA GLN A 81 -15.12 1.63 14.73
C GLN A 81 -14.57 2.84 15.50
N GLU A 82 -13.90 3.78 14.82
CA GLU A 82 -13.39 5.01 15.44
C GLU A 82 -14.47 6.08 15.67
N ALA A 83 -15.56 6.02 14.92
CA ALA A 83 -16.71 6.91 15.09
C ALA A 83 -17.66 6.49 16.23
N GLN A 84 -17.42 5.33 16.86
CA GLN A 84 -18.14 4.82 18.03
C GLN A 84 -17.39 5.21 19.31
#